data_AF-A0A9K3IFD5-F1
#
_entry.id   AF-A0A9K3IFD5-F1
#
_cell.length_a   1.000
_cell.length_b   1.000
_cell.length_c   1.000
_cell.angle_alpha   90.00
_cell.angle_beta   90.00
_cell.angle_gamma   90.00
#
_symmetry.space_group_name_H-M   'P 1'
#
loop_
_entity.id
_entity.type
_entity.pdbx_description
1 polymer ?
#
loop_
_entity_poly.entity_id
_entity_poly.type
_entity_poly.pdbx_seq_one_letter_code
_entity_poly.pdbx_strand_id
1 'polypeptide(L)'
;MQTLYESGVRRAILLGSGPLGCAPAEIALHSSNGQCATELQAAADLFEPQLVKLVQEVNAQLGDHVFIAANTKLMHHNIITDPQAFGFENSNTACCGQGPFNGVGLCTPWSSLCENRDKFVFWDAFHPTERASRYIVEQMINGADEYMKPMNISTIMYLDSNM
;
A
#
# COMPACT_ATOMS: atom_id res chain seq x y z
N MET A 1 14.97 4.54 -12.44
CA MET A 1 14.16 5.66 -12.97
C MET A 1 14.77 6.24 -14.25
N GLN A 2 16.03 6.67 -14.25
CA GLN A 2 16.71 7.15 -15.47
C GLN A 2 16.61 6.16 -16.65
N THR A 3 16.96 4.89 -16.43
CA THR A 3 16.83 3.84 -17.45
C THR A 3 15.39 3.68 -17.99
N LEU A 4 14.37 3.85 -17.15
CA LEU A 4 12.96 3.81 -17.60
C LEU A 4 12.66 4.98 -18.54
N TYR A 5 13.10 6.18 -18.16
CA TYR A 5 12.92 7.38 -18.97
C TYR A 5 13.66 7.30 -20.31
N GLU A 6 14.92 6.84 -20.29
CA GLU A 6 15.74 6.58 -21.48
C GLU A 6 15.12 5.52 -22.40
N SER A 7 14.39 4.56 -21.82
CA SER A 7 13.64 3.54 -22.56
C SER A 7 12.28 4.04 -23.08
N GLY A 8 11.94 5.31 -22.90
CA GLY A 8 10.72 5.93 -23.44
C GLY A 8 9.54 6.04 -22.48
N VAL A 9 9.68 5.64 -21.20
CA VAL A 9 8.61 5.82 -20.21
C VAL A 9 8.38 7.32 -19.97
N ARG A 10 7.10 7.75 -20.03
CA ARG A 10 6.68 9.14 -19.76
C ARG A 10 5.69 9.27 -18.61
N ARG A 11 5.07 8.17 -18.18
CA ARG A 11 4.23 8.13 -16.98
C ARG A 11 4.54 6.85 -16.22
N ALA A 12 4.86 6.97 -14.94
CA ALA A 12 5.10 5.83 -14.06
C ALA A 12 4.66 6.16 -12.63
N ILE A 13 3.92 5.23 -12.03
CA ILE A 13 3.56 5.29 -10.62
C ILE A 13 4.56 4.43 -9.85
N LEU A 14 5.22 5.02 -8.86
CA LEU A 14 6.13 4.33 -7.95
C LEU A 14 5.41 4.12 -6.62
N LEU A 15 5.17 2.86 -6.28
CA LEU A 15 4.48 2.48 -5.05
C LEU A 15 5.47 2.51 -3.86
N GLY A 16 5.02 3.07 -2.73
CA GLY A 16 5.67 2.92 -1.44
C GLY A 16 5.72 1.46 -0.96
N SER A 17 6.45 1.20 0.12
CA SER A 17 6.66 -0.16 0.64
C SER A 17 5.43 -0.82 1.29
N GLY A 18 4.36 -0.06 1.55
CA GLY A 18 3.27 -0.49 2.43
C GLY A 18 3.71 -0.58 3.91
N PRO A 19 2.80 -0.98 4.83
CA PRO A 19 3.07 -1.05 6.27
C PRO A 19 3.64 -2.41 6.64
N LEU A 20 4.94 -2.60 6.38
CA LEU A 20 5.64 -3.90 6.51
C LEU A 20 5.34 -4.60 7.83
N GLY A 21 5.51 -3.92 8.96
CA GLY A 21 5.31 -4.52 10.29
C GLY A 21 3.88 -4.92 10.60
N CYS A 22 2.89 -4.47 9.82
CA CYS A 22 1.48 -4.76 10.04
C CYS A 22 0.95 -5.91 9.17
N ALA A 23 1.77 -6.50 8.29
CA ALA A 23 1.37 -7.69 7.54
C ALA A 23 1.10 -8.87 8.51
N PRO A 24 0.03 -9.66 8.31
CA PRO A 24 -0.29 -10.76 9.23
C PRO A 24 0.85 -11.76 9.45
N ALA A 25 1.71 -12.01 8.45
CA ALA A 25 2.92 -12.81 8.61
C ALA A 25 3.89 -12.22 9.65
N GLU A 26 4.14 -10.91 9.56
CA GLU A 26 5.06 -10.22 10.46
C GLU A 26 4.49 -10.11 11.87
N ILE A 27 3.18 -9.91 11.99
CA ILE A 27 2.47 -9.96 13.27
C ILE A 27 2.58 -11.38 13.87
N ALA A 28 2.35 -12.43 13.08
CA ALA A 28 2.46 -13.81 13.55
C ALA A 28 3.88 -14.17 14.03
N LEU A 29 4.92 -13.58 13.43
CA LEU A 29 6.32 -13.85 13.77
C LEU A 29 6.83 -13.00 14.93
N HIS A 30 6.44 -11.72 15.00
CA HIS A 30 7.06 -10.74 15.88
C HIS A 30 6.15 -10.22 17.00
N SER A 31 4.84 -10.53 16.98
CA SER A 31 3.85 -9.97 17.89
C SER A 31 3.17 -11.03 18.75
N SER A 32 3.06 -10.74 20.05
CA SER A 32 2.30 -11.57 21.00
C SER A 32 0.88 -11.03 21.27
N ASN A 33 0.58 -9.81 20.85
CA ASN A 33 -0.67 -9.10 21.15
C ASN A 33 -1.37 -8.55 19.90
N GLY A 34 -0.91 -8.91 18.70
CA GLY A 34 -1.51 -8.48 17.43
C GLY A 34 -1.18 -7.06 17.01
N GLN A 35 -0.21 -6.41 17.67
CA GLN A 35 0.35 -5.13 17.26
C GLN A 35 1.37 -5.31 16.13
N CYS A 36 1.53 -4.28 15.30
CA CYS A 36 2.53 -4.28 14.25
C CYS A 36 3.96 -4.41 14.81
N ALA A 37 4.83 -5.09 14.07
CA ALA A 37 6.24 -5.22 14.40
C ALA A 37 6.96 -3.87 14.29
N THR A 38 7.40 -3.31 15.42
CA THR A 38 7.96 -1.94 15.50
C THR A 38 9.14 -1.71 14.57
N GLU A 39 10.11 -2.64 14.53
CA GLU A 39 11.33 -2.46 13.72
C GLU A 39 11.03 -2.46 12.22
N LEU A 40 10.16 -3.36 11.76
CA LEU A 40 9.75 -3.44 10.36
C LEU A 40 8.88 -2.24 9.97
N GLN A 41 8.02 -1.78 10.88
CA GLN A 41 7.23 -0.58 10.65
C GLN A 41 8.10 0.67 10.56
N ALA A 42 9.15 0.78 11.41
CA ALA A 42 10.11 1.87 11.34
C ALA A 42 10.88 1.88 10.01
N ALA A 43 11.24 0.72 9.46
CA ALA A 43 11.85 0.63 8.14
C ALA A 43 10.91 1.15 7.03
N ALA A 44 9.62 0.80 7.09
CA ALA A 44 8.62 1.32 6.16
C ALA A 44 8.42 2.84 6.30
N ASP A 45 8.44 3.36 7.53
CA ASP A 45 8.31 4.80 7.81
C ASP A 45 9.49 5.61 7.24
N LEU A 46 10.69 5.02 7.18
CA LEU A 46 11.87 5.65 6.60
C LEU A 46 11.85 5.68 5.07
N PHE A 47 11.24 4.68 4.42
CA PHE A 47 11.28 4.54 2.97
C PHE A 47 10.47 5.61 2.24
N GLU A 48 9.25 5.89 2.73
CA GLU A 48 8.29 6.73 2.00
C GLU A 48 8.79 8.18 1.77
N PRO A 49 9.31 8.92 2.76
CA PRO A 49 9.83 10.27 2.53
C PRO A 49 11.01 10.30 1.55
N GLN A 50 11.81 9.23 1.52
CA GLN A 50 12.95 9.10 0.62
C GLN A 50 12.48 8.85 -0.83
N LEU A 51 11.44 8.03 -1.01
CA LEU A 51 10.83 7.81 -2.33
C LEU A 51 10.26 9.11 -2.89
N VAL A 52 9.49 9.86 -2.09
CA VAL A 52 8.91 11.15 -2.52
C VAL A 52 10.01 12.14 -2.91
N LYS A 53 11.06 12.26 -2.09
CA LYS A 53 12.20 13.12 -2.37
C LYS A 53 12.89 12.73 -3.68
N LEU A 54 13.16 11.44 -3.89
CA LEU A 54 13.79 10.94 -5.11
C LEU A 54 12.94 11.23 -6.35
N VAL A 55 11.61 11.06 -6.27
CA VAL A 55 10.68 11.40 -7.36
C VAL A 55 10.74 12.88 -7.71
N GLN A 56 10.74 13.76 -6.71
CA GLN A 56 10.85 15.20 -6.92
C GLN A 56 12.18 15.58 -7.57
N GLU A 57 13.30 15.04 -7.08
CA GLU A 57 14.64 15.30 -7.62
C GLU A 57 14.76 14.84 -9.07
N VAL A 58 14.30 13.62 -9.39
CA VAL A 58 14.37 13.08 -10.75
C VAL A 58 13.45 13.86 -11.70
N ASN A 59 12.21 14.14 -11.33
CA ASN A 59 11.32 14.94 -12.18
C ASN A 59 11.89 16.35 -12.44
N ALA A 60 12.51 16.98 -11.43
CA ALA A 60 13.18 18.27 -11.59
C ALA A 60 14.37 18.20 -12.58
N GLN A 61 15.15 17.11 -12.53
CA GLN A 61 16.24 16.88 -13.49
C GLN A 61 15.72 16.66 -14.92
N LEU A 62 14.58 16.01 -15.07
CA LEU A 62 13.97 15.73 -16.37
C LEU A 62 13.20 16.93 -16.94
N GLY A 63 12.83 17.91 -16.10
CA GLY A 63 11.99 19.03 -16.50
C GLY A 63 10.55 18.63 -16.84
N ASP A 64 10.10 17.46 -16.38
CA ASP A 64 8.78 16.90 -16.67
C ASP A 64 8.27 16.04 -15.48
N HIS A 65 6.96 15.92 -15.34
CA HIS A 65 6.29 15.11 -14.33
C HIS A 65 6.10 13.66 -14.81
N VAL A 66 7.22 12.94 -14.92
CA VAL A 66 7.22 11.55 -15.42
C VAL A 66 6.81 10.56 -14.33
N PHE A 67 7.34 10.74 -13.12
CA PHE A 67 7.16 9.81 -12.02
C PHE A 67 6.20 10.39 -10.98
N ILE A 68 5.32 9.54 -10.46
CA ILE A 68 4.39 9.86 -9.38
C ILE A 68 4.63 8.88 -8.24
N ALA A 69 4.94 9.37 -7.04
CA ALA A 69 5.02 8.56 -5.84
C ALA A 69 3.62 8.32 -5.28
N ALA A 70 3.30 7.06 -4.99
CA ALA A 70 2.08 6.66 -4.31
C ALA A 70 2.42 6.19 -2.89
N ASN A 71 1.91 6.92 -1.90
CA ASN A 71 2.10 6.64 -0.48
C ASN A 71 1.18 5.49 -0.04
N THR A 72 1.49 4.29 -0.54
CA THR A 72 0.77 3.07 -0.21
C THR A 72 0.85 2.75 1.27
N LYS A 73 1.92 3.17 1.96
CA LYS A 73 2.04 3.05 3.41
C LYS A 73 0.91 3.77 4.12
N LEU A 74 0.67 5.05 3.81
CA LEU A 74 -0.41 5.83 4.43
C LEU A 74 -1.78 5.25 4.10
N MET A 75 -2.02 4.88 2.84
CA MET A 75 -3.29 4.29 2.40
C MET A 75 -3.64 3.03 3.20
N HIS A 76 -2.70 2.10 3.35
CA HIS A 76 -2.93 0.90 4.15
C HIS A 76 -3.00 1.21 5.65
N HIS A 77 -2.15 2.11 6.15
CA HIS A 77 -2.13 2.47 7.57
C HIS A 77 -3.50 2.98 8.03
N ASN A 78 -4.17 3.83 7.25
CA ASN A 78 -5.50 4.35 7.59
C ASN A 78 -6.52 3.24 7.83
N ILE A 79 -6.62 2.27 6.89
CA ILE A 79 -7.56 1.15 7.02
C ILE A 79 -7.13 0.12 8.07
N ILE A 80 -5.86 0.12 8.48
CA ILE A 80 -5.35 -0.76 9.54
C ILE A 80 -5.60 -0.18 10.94
N THR A 81 -5.36 1.11 11.14
CA THR A 81 -5.46 1.76 12.45
C THR A 81 -6.88 2.16 12.82
N ASP A 82 -7.75 2.40 11.82
CA ASP A 82 -9.17 2.70 12.05
C ASP A 82 -10.07 1.89 11.10
N PRO A 83 -10.02 0.53 11.16
CA PRO A 83 -10.72 -0.32 10.20
C PRO A 83 -12.23 -0.05 10.15
N GLN A 84 -12.84 0.29 11.29
CA GLN A 84 -14.27 0.51 11.41
C GLN A 84 -14.72 1.76 10.64
N ALA A 85 -13.93 2.84 10.64
CA ALA A 85 -14.23 4.03 9.84
C ALA A 85 -14.30 3.74 8.33
N PHE A 86 -13.61 2.70 7.86
CA PHE A 86 -13.59 2.27 6.46
C PHE A 86 -14.48 1.02 6.21
N GLY A 87 -15.24 0.58 7.21
CA GLY A 87 -16.18 -0.53 7.13
C GLY A 87 -15.54 -1.92 7.17
N PHE A 88 -14.29 -2.02 7.60
CA PHE A 88 -13.62 -3.28 7.94
C PHE A 88 -13.85 -3.62 9.42
N GLU A 89 -13.81 -4.91 9.74
CA GLU A 89 -13.92 -5.43 11.10
C GLU A 89 -12.59 -6.04 11.58
N ASN A 90 -11.73 -6.46 10.65
CA ASN A 90 -10.43 -7.05 10.98
C ASN A 90 -9.31 -6.47 10.10
N SER A 91 -8.25 -6.00 10.76
CA SER A 91 -7.06 -5.42 10.12
C SER A 91 -5.74 -6.08 10.50
N ASN A 92 -5.73 -7.07 11.39
CA ASN A 92 -4.49 -7.71 11.86
C ASN A 92 -4.46 -9.23 11.65
N THR A 93 -5.56 -9.82 11.19
CA THR A 93 -5.70 -11.24 10.88
C THR A 93 -6.05 -11.38 9.40
N ALA A 94 -5.43 -12.32 8.69
CA ALA A 94 -5.77 -12.60 7.30
C ALA A 94 -7.11 -13.35 7.16
N CYS A 95 -7.83 -13.09 6.07
CA CYS A 95 -9.06 -13.84 5.77
C CYS A 95 -8.76 -15.32 5.48
N CYS A 96 -7.71 -15.63 4.74
CA CYS A 96 -7.29 -16.98 4.41
C CYS A 96 -5.88 -17.27 4.92
N GLY A 97 -5.74 -18.26 5.82
CA GLY A 97 -4.42 -18.66 6.29
C GLY A 97 -4.44 -19.64 7.44
N GLN A 98 -3.30 -19.79 8.10
CA GLN A 98 -3.10 -20.75 9.19
C GLN A 98 -2.32 -20.11 10.34
N GLY A 99 -2.37 -20.74 11.51
CA GLY A 99 -1.62 -20.32 12.69
C GLY A 99 -2.08 -18.96 13.26
N PRO A 100 -1.24 -18.33 14.11
CA PRO A 100 -1.52 -17.02 14.68
C PRO A 100 -1.86 -16.00 13.58
N PHE A 101 -2.93 -15.23 13.78
CA PHE A 101 -3.38 -14.18 12.87
C PHE A 101 -3.63 -14.63 11.41
N ASN A 102 -3.79 -15.95 11.17
CA ASN A 102 -3.80 -16.53 9.83
C ASN A 102 -2.56 -16.12 9.00
N GLY A 103 -1.46 -15.78 9.65
CA GLY A 103 -0.25 -15.26 9.00
C GLY A 103 0.76 -16.33 8.56
N VAL A 104 0.47 -17.62 8.77
CA VAL A 104 1.42 -18.70 8.50
C VAL A 104 1.03 -19.47 7.23
N GLY A 105 2.01 -19.66 6.35
CA GLY A 105 1.89 -20.49 5.15
C GLY A 105 1.06 -19.86 4.04
N LEU A 106 0.79 -20.65 3.00
CA LEU A 106 -0.03 -20.22 1.87
C LEU A 106 -1.52 -20.42 2.16
N CYS A 107 -2.36 -19.64 1.46
CA CYS A 107 -3.80 -19.91 1.38
C CYS A 107 -4.03 -21.20 0.58
N THR A 108 -4.50 -22.26 1.24
CA THR A 108 -4.76 -23.59 0.64
C THR A 108 -6.15 -24.09 1.05
N PRO A 109 -6.66 -25.19 0.48
CA PRO A 109 -7.93 -25.79 0.92
C PRO A 109 -7.97 -26.22 2.40
N TRP A 110 -6.83 -26.31 3.08
CA TRP A 110 -6.72 -26.65 4.50
C TRP A 110 -6.61 -25.42 5.41
N SER A 111 -6.56 -24.22 4.83
CA SER A 111 -6.48 -22.97 5.59
C SER A 111 -7.83 -22.61 6.21
N SER A 112 -7.79 -21.89 7.33
CA SER A 112 -8.96 -21.18 7.83
C SER A 112 -9.36 -20.11 6.83
N LEU A 113 -10.66 -19.97 6.58
CA LEU A 113 -11.22 -18.98 5.66
C LEU A 113 -12.28 -18.14 6.39
N CYS A 114 -12.22 -16.82 6.25
CA CYS A 114 -13.23 -15.92 6.79
C CYS A 114 -14.56 -16.02 6.02
N GLU A 115 -15.68 -15.78 6.72
CA GLU A 115 -17.01 -15.84 6.10
C GLU A 115 -17.25 -14.69 5.11
N ASN A 116 -16.76 -13.48 5.44
CA ASN A 116 -16.94 -12.29 4.62
C ASN A 116 -15.61 -11.55 4.40
N ARG A 117 -15.05 -11.69 3.20
CA ARG A 117 -13.80 -11.04 2.78
C ARG A 117 -13.88 -9.51 2.76
N ASP A 118 -15.07 -8.93 2.62
CA ASP A 118 -15.26 -7.47 2.62
C ASP A 118 -15.12 -6.86 4.02
N LYS A 119 -15.01 -7.68 5.06
CA LYS A 119 -14.77 -7.24 6.44
C LYS A 119 -13.30 -7.30 6.84
N PHE A 120 -12.42 -7.79 5.97
CA PHE A 120 -11.01 -7.99 6.25
C PHE A 120 -10.16 -7.04 5.39
N VAL A 121 -9.13 -6.44 5.99
CA VAL A 121 -8.12 -5.69 5.25
C VAL A 121 -7.23 -6.65 4.46
N PHE A 122 -6.83 -7.77 5.06
CA PHE A 122 -5.90 -8.74 4.46
C PHE A 122 -6.61 -9.98 3.92
N TRP A 123 -6.28 -10.35 2.68
CA TRP A 123 -6.69 -11.61 2.07
C TRP A 123 -5.87 -12.78 2.62
N ASP A 124 -4.55 -12.67 2.53
CA ASP A 124 -3.59 -13.65 3.01
C ASP A 124 -2.55 -13.00 3.93
N ALA A 125 -1.45 -13.70 4.18
CA ALA A 125 -0.42 -13.28 5.12
C ALA A 125 0.27 -11.94 4.78
N PHE A 126 0.11 -11.42 3.55
CA PHE A 126 0.72 -10.15 3.10
C PHE A 126 -0.21 -9.27 2.27
N HIS A 127 -1.11 -9.86 1.48
CA HIS A 127 -1.84 -9.12 0.46
C HIS A 127 -3.19 -8.58 0.96
N PRO A 128 -3.60 -7.39 0.52
CA PRO A 128 -4.92 -6.85 0.83
C PRO A 128 -6.05 -7.64 0.17
N THR A 129 -7.25 -7.56 0.73
CA THR A 129 -8.47 -8.03 0.06
C THR A 129 -8.78 -7.16 -1.17
N GLU A 130 -9.67 -7.64 -2.04
CA GLU A 130 -10.18 -6.85 -3.16
C GLU A 130 -10.76 -5.50 -2.70
N ARG A 131 -11.53 -5.50 -1.61
CA ARG A 131 -12.12 -4.27 -1.04
C ARG A 131 -11.05 -3.30 -0.56
N ALA A 132 -10.04 -3.77 0.19
CA ALA A 132 -8.92 -2.93 0.61
C ALA A 132 -8.15 -2.39 -0.59
N SER A 133 -7.91 -3.22 -1.61
CA SER A 133 -7.26 -2.82 -2.86
C SER A 133 -8.05 -1.75 -3.62
N ARG A 134 -9.38 -1.86 -3.65
CA ARG A 134 -10.27 -0.85 -4.26
C ARG A 134 -10.11 0.50 -3.56
N TYR A 135 -10.14 0.53 -2.22
CA TYR A 135 -9.90 1.76 -1.47
C TYR A 135 -8.53 2.38 -1.79
N ILE A 136 -7.46 1.58 -1.81
CA ILE A 136 -6.10 2.04 -2.12
C ILE A 136 -6.05 2.67 -3.52
N VAL A 137 -6.63 2.01 -4.52
CA VAL A 137 -6.68 2.52 -5.90
C VAL A 137 -7.55 3.78 -5.99
N GLU A 138 -8.66 3.87 -5.27
CA GLU A 138 -9.48 5.09 -5.21
C GLU A 138 -8.67 6.30 -4.69
N GLN A 139 -7.82 6.10 -3.68
CA GLN A 139 -6.89 7.14 -3.22
C GLN A 139 -5.83 7.49 -4.27
N MET A 140 -5.34 6.53 -5.05
CA MET A 140 -4.42 6.83 -6.15
C MET A 140 -5.09 7.65 -7.25
N ILE A 141 -6.36 7.38 -7.54
CA ILE A 141 -7.10 8.04 -8.62
C ILE A 141 -7.48 9.46 -8.22
N ASN A 142 -8.11 9.64 -7.06
CA ASN A 142 -8.76 10.89 -6.67
C ASN A 142 -8.28 11.45 -5.32
N GLY A 143 -7.38 10.76 -4.63
CA GLY A 143 -6.92 11.15 -3.30
C GLY A 143 -6.13 12.47 -3.31
N ALA A 144 -5.99 13.03 -2.11
CA ALA A 144 -5.21 14.22 -1.86
C ALA A 144 -3.70 13.98 -2.05
N ASP A 145 -2.94 15.07 -2.12
CA ASP A 145 -1.51 15.01 -2.37
C ASP A 145 -0.71 14.27 -1.28
N GLU A 146 -1.28 14.02 -0.10
CA GLU A 146 -0.63 13.19 0.93
C GLU A 146 -0.51 11.71 0.50
N TYR A 147 -1.42 11.26 -0.37
CA TYR A 147 -1.45 9.91 -0.93
C TYR A 147 -0.66 9.80 -2.22
N MET A 148 -0.61 10.87 -3.01
CA MET A 148 -0.01 10.89 -4.35
C MET A 148 0.82 12.16 -4.55
N LYS A 149 2.10 12.02 -4.92
CA LYS A 149 2.99 13.16 -5.17
C LYS A 149 3.60 13.08 -6.58
N PRO A 150 3.61 14.16 -7.38
CA PRO A 150 3.11 15.50 -7.06
C PRO A 150 1.58 15.65 -7.21
N MET A 151 0.89 14.68 -7.79
CA MET A 151 -0.55 14.74 -8.07
C MET A 151 -1.14 13.34 -8.21
N ASN A 152 -2.46 13.22 -8.11
CA ASN A 152 -3.19 11.96 -8.33
C ASN A 152 -3.37 11.62 -9.83
N ILE A 153 -3.85 10.40 -10.11
CA ILE A 153 -3.99 9.91 -11.50
C ILE A 153 -4.99 10.75 -12.29
N SER A 154 -6.12 11.16 -11.69
CA SER A 154 -7.11 11.99 -12.38
C SER A 154 -6.50 13.32 -12.84
N THR A 155 -5.66 13.95 -12.02
CA THR A 155 -4.99 15.20 -12.36
C THR A 155 -4.01 15.03 -13.52
N ILE A 156 -3.12 14.03 -13.46
CA ILE A 156 -2.15 13.84 -14.55
C ILE A 156 -2.82 13.44 -15.87
N MET A 157 -3.86 12.61 -15.82
CA MET A 157 -4.65 12.26 -17.01
C MET A 157 -5.33 13.48 -17.61
N TYR A 158 -5.85 14.38 -16.78
CA TYR A 158 -6.42 15.64 -17.23
C TYR A 158 -5.36 16.49 -17.93
N LEU A 159 -4.18 16.68 -17.33
CA LEU A 159 -3.08 17.43 -17.94
C LEU A 159 -2.68 16.86 -19.31
N ASP A 160 -2.52 15.54 -19.40
CA ASP A 160 -2.14 14.86 -20.65
C ASP A 160 -3.18 15.03 -21.77
N SER A 161 -4.47 15.07 -21.42
CA SER A 161 -5.55 15.26 -22.39
C SER A 161 -5.71 16.71 -22.89
N ASN A 162 -5.04 17.68 -22.25
CA ASN A 162 -5.14 19.11 -22.56
C ASN A 162 -3.81 19.72 -23.03
N MET A 163 -2.84 18.88 -23.38
CA MET A 163 -1.54 19.27 -23.96
C MET A 163 -1.50 19.14 -25.48
#